data_AF-A0A6I9QRR5-F1
#
_entry.id   AF-A0A6I9QRR5-F1
#
_cell.length_a   1.000
_cell.length_b   1.000
_cell.length_c   1.000
_cell.angle_alpha   90.00
_cell.angle_beta   90.00
_cell.angle_gamma   90.00
#
_symmetry.space_group_name_H-M   'P 1'
#
loop_
_entity.id
_entity.type
_entity.pdbx_description
1 polymer ?
#
loop_
_entity_poly.entity_id
_entity_poly.type
_entity_poly.pdbx_seq_one_letter_code
_entity_poly.pdbx_strand_id
1 'polypeptide(L)'
;MASLPTLTHCFLPIEPFNGRNHFRRWRESILLRLLTLDIAHVLSDRRPSSTDAAKQWDRDDALCRGHILHTLADRVFDLHVHRSTAKDLWDALQYTYGVEPNTSFRRLTRFVMVDEEPVLEQVAKFHALASEAKSQGDGLPETYLVKQLMLVLPPSWYKEPVDLLKKERDMSMDEVCWRIRQQEAFNRLVKEDEGVDKRDNAGCKALSLRKTIGKKRKAGACYNCGKSGHIARFCRQVKPTTSSPSFQSSGTAGDYSY
;
A
#
# COMPACT_ATOMS: atom_id res chain seq x y z
N MET A 1 2.39 64.75 -8.52
CA MET A 1 3.28 63.59 -8.73
C MET A 1 3.07 62.65 -7.57
N ALA A 2 2.19 61.65 -7.74
CA ALA A 2 1.94 60.66 -6.70
C ALA A 2 3.07 59.63 -6.73
N SER A 3 3.89 59.62 -5.69
CA SER A 3 4.91 58.61 -5.43
C SER A 3 4.24 57.24 -5.26
N LEU A 4 4.65 56.28 -6.10
CA LEU A 4 4.25 54.88 -6.00
C LEU A 4 4.68 54.32 -4.64
N PRO A 5 3.86 53.47 -3.99
CA PRO A 5 4.24 52.83 -2.73
C PRO A 5 5.42 51.90 -3.01
N THR A 6 6.50 52.06 -2.24
CA THR A 6 7.59 51.11 -2.20
C THR A 6 7.00 49.77 -1.80
N LEU A 7 6.97 48.81 -2.73
CA LEU A 7 6.64 47.42 -2.41
C LEU A 7 7.74 46.94 -1.47
N THR A 8 7.49 47.04 -0.17
CA THR A 8 8.21 46.27 0.84
C THR A 8 8.02 44.82 0.40
N HIS A 9 9.05 44.23 -0.21
CA HIS A 9 9.01 42.84 -0.62
C HIS A 9 8.75 42.00 0.64
N CYS A 10 7.49 41.64 0.86
CA CYS A 10 7.09 40.67 1.86
C CYS A 10 7.58 39.31 1.37
N PHE A 11 8.88 39.06 1.53
CA PHE A 11 9.45 37.75 1.29
C PHE A 11 8.80 36.79 2.27
N LEU A 12 8.08 35.81 1.74
CA LEU A 12 7.59 34.72 2.57
C LEU A 12 8.80 34.09 3.30
N PRO A 13 8.69 33.85 4.62
CA PRO A 13 9.75 33.19 5.36
C PRO A 13 9.98 31.81 4.74
N ILE A 14 11.25 31.51 4.45
CA ILE A 14 11.68 30.21 3.95
C ILE A 14 12.25 29.47 5.13
N GLU A 15 11.68 28.32 5.46
CA GLU A 15 12.23 27.44 6.49
C GLU A 15 13.63 26.97 6.09
N PRO A 16 14.61 27.00 7.01
CA PRO A 16 15.95 26.53 6.73
C PRO A 16 15.98 25.06 6.29
N PHE A 17 16.66 24.78 5.18
CA PHE A 17 16.79 23.43 4.65
C PHE A 17 17.81 22.61 5.43
N ASN A 18 17.35 21.47 5.99
CA ASN A 18 18.15 20.61 6.86
C ASN A 18 18.71 19.35 6.17
N GLY A 19 18.54 19.21 4.86
CA GLY A 19 19.08 18.09 4.09
C GLY A 19 18.28 16.78 4.17
N ARG A 20 17.08 16.75 4.78
CA ARG A 20 16.32 15.51 4.97
C ARG A 20 15.12 15.35 4.03
N ASN A 21 14.20 16.31 4.05
CA ASN A 21 12.90 16.25 3.35
C ASN A 21 12.57 17.59 2.71
N HIS A 22 11.54 17.61 1.86
CA HIS A 22 10.95 18.82 1.28
C HIS A 22 11.93 19.66 0.46
N PHE A 23 12.97 19.03 -0.11
CA PHE A 23 13.91 19.72 -0.99
C PHE A 23 13.17 20.39 -2.15
N ARG A 24 12.15 19.73 -2.72
CA ARG A 24 11.32 20.33 -3.77
C ARG A 24 10.67 21.64 -3.32
N ARG A 25 10.00 21.65 -2.17
CA ARG A 25 9.32 22.85 -1.64
C ARG A 25 10.30 23.97 -1.34
N TRP A 26 11.42 23.65 -0.70
CA TRP A 26 12.48 24.61 -0.43
C TRP A 26 13.04 25.19 -1.74
N ARG A 27 13.35 24.33 -2.72
CA ARG A 27 13.87 24.72 -4.04
C ARG A 27 12.94 25.70 -4.75
N GLU A 28 11.65 25.40 -4.84
CA GLU A 28 10.67 26.31 -5.47
C GLU A 28 10.57 27.65 -4.72
N SER A 29 10.67 27.63 -3.38
CA SER A 29 10.64 28.86 -2.57
C SER A 29 11.86 29.75 -2.82
N ILE A 30 13.04 29.15 -2.99
CA ILE A 30 14.26 29.88 -3.32
C ILE A 30 14.20 30.43 -4.74
N LEU A 31 13.78 29.63 -5.72
CA LEU A 31 13.61 30.11 -7.10
C LEU A 31 12.67 31.31 -7.16
N LEU A 32 11.54 31.25 -6.44
CA LEU A 32 10.62 32.39 -6.35
C LEU A 32 11.31 33.62 -5.75
N ARG A 33 12.09 33.46 -4.67
CA ARG A 33 12.85 34.56 -4.06
C ARG A 33 13.86 35.16 -5.04
N LEU A 34 14.65 34.34 -5.73
CA LEU A 34 15.66 34.80 -6.69
C LEU A 34 15.01 35.50 -7.90
N LEU A 35 13.84 35.03 -8.35
CA LEU A 35 13.05 35.67 -9.41
C LEU A 35 12.54 37.04 -8.96
N THR A 36 12.01 37.15 -7.73
CA THR A 36 11.54 38.44 -7.20
C THR A 36 12.67 39.47 -7.01
N LEU A 37 13.92 39.02 -6.93
CA LEU A 37 15.12 39.86 -6.84
C LEU A 37 15.78 40.11 -8.20
N ASP A 38 15.27 39.52 -9.29
CA ASP A 38 15.82 39.59 -10.65
C ASP A 38 17.26 39.03 -10.82
N ILE A 39 17.68 38.13 -9.92
CA ILE A 39 19.03 37.52 -9.91
C ILE A 39 19.04 36.04 -10.32
N ALA A 40 17.86 35.46 -10.64
CA ALA A 40 17.75 34.05 -11.02
C ALA A 40 18.53 33.69 -12.29
N HIS A 41 18.78 34.67 -13.16
CA HIS A 41 19.48 34.50 -14.44
C HIS A 41 20.89 33.88 -14.27
N VAL A 42 21.56 34.16 -13.14
CA VAL A 42 22.91 33.64 -12.83
C VAL A 42 22.97 32.11 -12.77
N LEU A 43 21.88 31.45 -12.39
CA LEU A 43 21.85 29.98 -12.28
C LEU A 43 21.89 29.30 -13.65
N SER A 44 21.41 29.96 -14.70
CA SER A 44 21.30 29.41 -16.05
C SER A 44 22.38 29.96 -16.97
N ASP A 45 22.54 31.28 -16.96
CA ASP A 45 23.28 32.02 -17.98
C ASP A 45 24.80 31.98 -17.76
N ARG A 46 25.54 32.14 -18.85
CA ARG A 46 27.00 32.28 -18.79
C ARG A 46 27.35 33.73 -18.45
N ARG A 47 28.35 33.89 -17.57
CA ARG A 47 28.95 35.20 -17.28
C ARG A 47 29.27 35.97 -18.57
N PRO A 48 28.80 37.22 -18.73
CA PRO A 48 29.07 38.05 -19.89
C PRO A 48 30.57 38.40 -20.04
N SER A 49 31.00 38.66 -21.28
CA SER A 49 32.38 39.09 -21.57
C SER A 49 32.60 40.60 -21.41
N SER A 50 31.53 41.41 -21.49
CA SER A 50 31.60 42.87 -21.35
C SER A 50 31.93 43.27 -19.91
N THR A 51 32.87 44.20 -19.71
CA THR A 51 33.41 44.57 -18.40
C THR A 51 32.35 45.04 -17.40
N ASP A 52 31.40 45.87 -17.84
CA ASP A 52 30.38 46.43 -16.93
C ASP A 52 29.27 45.42 -16.65
N ALA A 53 28.84 44.67 -17.66
CA ALA A 53 27.89 43.57 -17.49
C ALA A 53 28.47 42.45 -16.61
N ALA A 54 29.78 42.18 -16.71
CA ALA A 54 30.47 41.20 -15.90
C ALA A 54 30.52 41.60 -14.43
N LYS A 55 30.78 42.88 -14.11
CA LYS A 55 30.73 43.37 -12.72
C LYS A 55 29.34 43.26 -12.11
N GLN A 56 28.30 43.54 -12.90
CA GLN A 56 26.93 43.39 -12.43
C GLN A 56 26.60 41.91 -12.18
N TRP A 57 26.95 41.05 -13.13
CA TRP A 57 26.78 39.60 -13.00
C TRP A 57 27.52 39.03 -11.76
N ASP A 58 28.75 39.48 -11.49
CA ASP A 58 29.53 39.03 -10.32
C ASP A 58 28.85 39.44 -9.00
N ARG A 59 28.17 40.60 -8.97
CA ARG A 59 27.37 41.02 -7.81
C ARG A 59 26.13 40.15 -7.66
N ASP A 60 25.43 39.90 -8.76
CA ASP A 60 24.20 39.10 -8.76
C ASP A 60 24.51 37.65 -8.37
N ASP A 61 25.67 37.10 -8.78
CA ASP A 61 26.14 35.78 -8.35
C ASP A 61 26.45 35.73 -6.85
N ALA A 62 27.15 36.74 -6.32
CA ALA A 62 27.41 36.82 -4.88
C ALA A 62 26.11 36.93 -4.06
N LEU A 63 25.13 37.71 -4.53
CA LEU A 63 23.81 37.85 -3.89
C LEU A 63 23.02 36.54 -3.97
N CYS A 64 22.95 35.93 -5.15
CA CYS A 64 22.24 34.67 -5.38
C CYS A 64 22.79 33.56 -4.47
N ARG A 65 24.12 33.42 -4.44
CA ARG A 65 24.83 32.49 -3.55
C ARG A 65 24.53 32.78 -2.08
N GLY A 66 24.58 34.05 -1.67
CA GLY A 66 24.27 34.48 -0.30
C GLY A 66 22.84 34.12 0.12
N HIS A 67 21.86 34.35 -0.74
CA HIS A 67 20.46 33.99 -0.50
C HIS A 67 20.25 32.49 -0.35
N ILE A 68 20.88 31.68 -1.20
CA ILE A 68 20.81 30.22 -1.08
C ILE A 68 21.39 29.79 0.27
N LEU A 69 22.62 30.21 0.57
CA LEU A 69 23.33 29.85 1.82
C LEU A 69 22.56 30.25 3.09
N HIS A 70 21.95 31.44 3.12
CA HIS A 70 21.19 31.92 4.28
C HIS A 70 19.94 31.08 4.60
N THR A 71 19.47 30.29 3.65
CA THR A 71 18.32 29.40 3.84
C THR A 71 18.71 27.96 4.10
N LEU A 72 19.99 27.67 4.30
CA LEU A 72 20.48 26.36 4.70
C LEU A 72 20.63 26.32 6.22
N ALA A 73 20.29 25.18 6.84
CA ALA A 73 20.66 24.92 8.22
C ALA A 73 22.17 24.67 8.34
N ASP A 74 22.76 24.94 9.52
CA ASP A 74 24.21 24.91 9.79
C ASP A 74 24.92 23.70 9.17
N ARG A 75 24.39 22.49 9.39
CA ARG A 75 24.98 21.26 8.84
C ARG A 75 25.09 21.27 7.30
N VAL A 76 24.07 21.77 6.60
CA VAL A 76 24.07 21.81 5.14
C VAL A 76 24.89 23.01 4.66
N PHE A 77 24.85 24.12 5.37
CA PHE A 77 25.69 25.29 5.10
C PHE A 77 27.18 24.91 5.11
N ASP A 78 27.66 24.27 6.19
CA ASP A 78 29.08 23.92 6.35
C ASP A 78 29.59 23.00 5.23
N LEU A 79 28.72 22.10 4.74
CA LEU A 79 29.04 21.18 3.65
C LEU A 79 29.14 21.87 2.29
N HIS A 80 28.52 23.03 2.09
CA HIS A 80 28.39 23.65 0.77
C HIS A 80 28.95 25.08 0.69
N VAL A 81 29.34 25.71 1.80
CA VAL A 81 29.85 27.09 1.83
C VAL A 81 31.10 27.31 0.95
N HIS A 82 31.93 26.29 0.77
CA HIS A 82 33.16 26.35 -0.02
C HIS A 82 32.92 26.48 -1.54
N ARG A 83 31.68 26.31 -2.02
CA ARG A 83 31.32 26.44 -3.44
C ARG A 83 31.43 27.91 -3.85
N SER A 84 32.15 28.17 -4.93
CA SER A 84 32.56 29.53 -5.31
C SER A 84 31.46 30.34 -6.01
N THR A 85 30.66 29.69 -6.86
CA THR A 85 29.58 30.34 -7.63
C THR A 85 28.21 29.90 -7.14
N ALA A 86 27.18 30.73 -7.39
CA ALA A 86 25.80 30.37 -7.07
C ALA A 86 25.36 29.12 -7.84
N LYS A 87 25.81 29.00 -9.10
CA LYS A 87 25.49 27.86 -9.96
C LYS A 87 26.10 26.54 -9.46
N ASP A 88 27.38 26.52 -9.10
CA ASP A 88 28.02 25.30 -8.55
C ASP A 88 27.37 24.89 -7.21
N LEU A 89 27.03 25.87 -6.36
CA LEU A 89 26.25 25.62 -5.14
C LEU A 89 24.89 25.01 -5.45
N TRP A 90 24.15 25.61 -6.38
CA TRP A 90 22.81 25.17 -6.77
C TRP A 90 22.81 23.75 -7.37
N ASP A 91 23.73 23.47 -8.28
CA ASP A 91 23.87 22.17 -8.93
C ASP A 91 24.29 21.08 -7.93
N ALA A 92 25.20 21.38 -7.01
CA ALA A 92 25.60 20.46 -5.95
C ALA A 92 24.44 20.10 -5.01
N LEU A 93 23.61 21.09 -4.63
CA LEU A 93 22.43 20.87 -3.81
C LEU A 93 21.38 20.03 -4.55
N GLN A 94 21.14 20.32 -5.83
CA GLN A 94 20.23 19.52 -6.66
C GLN A 94 20.73 18.09 -6.84
N TYR A 95 22.03 17.88 -7.05
CA TYR A 95 22.59 16.54 -7.18
C TYR A 95 22.46 15.73 -5.88
N THR A 96 22.76 16.36 -4.74
CA THR A 96 22.80 15.68 -3.44
C THR A 96 21.41 15.40 -2.87
N TYR A 97 20.47 16.33 -3.05
CA TYR A 97 19.16 16.31 -2.39
C TYR A 97 17.97 16.29 -3.35
N GLY A 98 18.19 16.45 -4.66
CA GLY A 98 17.14 16.47 -5.68
C GLY A 98 16.49 15.12 -5.92
N VAL A 99 17.17 14.03 -5.57
CA VAL A 99 16.55 12.71 -5.45
C VAL A 99 15.89 12.66 -4.08
N GLU A 100 14.58 12.90 -4.00
CA GLU A 100 13.89 12.85 -2.71
C GLU A 100 14.10 11.47 -2.08
N PRO A 101 14.83 11.35 -0.96
CA PRO A 101 15.06 10.06 -0.35
C PRO A 101 13.72 9.46 0.12
N ASN A 102 12.71 10.29 0.38
CA ASN A 102 11.35 9.91 0.76
C ASN A 102 10.38 9.86 -0.43
N THR A 103 10.84 9.38 -1.60
CA THR A 103 9.90 8.99 -2.65
C THR A 103 8.81 8.10 -2.08
N SER A 104 7.60 8.26 -2.59
CA SER A 104 6.48 7.36 -2.30
C SER A 104 6.86 5.88 -2.51
N PHE A 105 7.77 5.59 -3.45
CA PHE A 105 8.44 4.30 -3.61
C PHE A 105 9.20 3.82 -2.35
N ARG A 106 10.04 4.67 -1.73
CA ARG A 106 10.74 4.31 -0.50
C ARG A 106 9.78 4.12 0.68
N ARG A 107 8.72 4.94 0.75
CA ARG A 107 7.67 4.80 1.77
C ARG A 107 6.90 3.49 1.59
N LEU A 108 6.58 3.12 0.36
CA LEU A 108 5.90 1.87 0.01
C LEU A 108 6.76 0.62 0.33
N THR A 109 8.06 0.65 -0.01
CA THR A 109 8.97 -0.47 0.26
C THR A 109 9.28 -0.69 1.74
N ARG A 110 9.17 0.36 2.57
CA ARG A 110 9.33 0.29 4.04
C ARG A 110 8.01 0.16 4.80
N PHE A 111 6.88 0.11 4.10
CA PHE A 111 5.58 -0.02 4.72
C PHE A 111 5.46 -1.38 5.39
N VAL A 112 5.01 -1.43 6.63
CA VAL A 112 4.76 -2.65 7.40
C VAL A 112 3.45 -2.45 8.13
N MET A 113 2.56 -3.44 8.09
CA MET A 113 1.32 -3.38 8.85
C MET A 113 1.53 -3.81 10.30
N VAL A 114 0.83 -3.14 11.20
CA VAL A 114 0.85 -3.41 12.66
C VAL A 114 -0.48 -4.05 13.09
N ASP A 115 -0.47 -4.84 14.16
CA ASP A 115 -1.64 -5.59 14.63
C ASP A 115 -2.68 -4.70 15.33
N GLU A 116 -2.25 -3.51 15.81
CA GLU A 116 -3.04 -2.56 16.58
C GLU A 116 -4.00 -1.71 15.72
N GLU A 117 -3.76 -1.63 14.41
CA GLU A 117 -4.58 -0.86 13.47
C GLU A 117 -5.46 -1.76 12.60
N PRO A 118 -6.68 -1.34 12.21
CA PRO A 118 -7.52 -2.09 11.27
C PRO A 118 -6.79 -2.34 9.95
N VAL A 119 -6.77 -3.60 9.50
CA VAL A 119 -6.02 -3.99 8.29
C VAL A 119 -6.55 -3.28 7.05
N LEU A 120 -7.86 -3.10 6.93
CA LEU A 120 -8.44 -2.37 5.79
C LEU A 120 -7.98 -0.91 5.70
N GLU A 121 -7.78 -0.23 6.82
CA GLU A 121 -7.24 1.14 6.80
C GLU A 121 -5.78 1.15 6.36
N GLN A 122 -5.00 0.17 6.81
CA GLN A 122 -3.60 0.02 6.41
C GLN A 122 -3.46 -0.37 4.93
N VAL A 123 -4.38 -1.19 4.39
CA VAL A 123 -4.47 -1.49 2.95
C VAL A 123 -4.78 -0.21 2.15
N ALA A 124 -5.67 0.65 2.64
CA ALA A 124 -5.94 1.94 2.00
C ALA A 124 -4.70 2.85 2.00
N LYS A 125 -3.96 2.91 3.12
CA LYS A 125 -2.66 3.63 3.21
C LYS A 125 -1.66 3.10 2.19
N PHE A 126 -1.55 1.77 2.04
CA PHE A 126 -0.69 1.13 1.03
C PHE A 126 -1.08 1.54 -0.41
N HIS A 127 -2.37 1.51 -0.75
CA HIS A 127 -2.85 1.93 -2.07
C HIS A 127 -2.56 3.40 -2.36
N ALA A 128 -2.72 4.28 -1.36
CA ALA A 128 -2.38 5.70 -1.51
C ALA A 128 -0.90 5.89 -1.85
N LEU A 129 -0.01 5.19 -1.14
CA LEU A 129 1.44 5.20 -1.43
C LEU A 129 1.77 4.67 -2.82
N ALA A 130 1.11 3.58 -3.24
CA ALA A 130 1.32 3.00 -4.57
C ALA A 130 0.84 3.93 -5.69
N SER A 131 -0.28 4.63 -5.49
CA SER A 131 -0.80 5.63 -6.43
C SER A 131 0.14 6.84 -6.54
N GLU A 132 0.66 7.31 -5.41
CA GLU A 132 1.66 8.38 -5.36
C GLU A 132 2.97 7.99 -6.07
N ALA A 133 3.42 6.73 -5.94
CA ALA A 133 4.59 6.22 -6.66
C ALA A 133 4.38 6.17 -8.17
N LYS A 134 3.18 5.77 -8.59
CA LYS A 134 2.82 5.75 -10.01
C LYS A 134 2.79 7.14 -10.62
N SER A 135 2.30 8.15 -9.89
CA SER A 135 2.23 9.53 -10.40
C SER A 135 3.61 10.23 -10.46
N GLN A 136 4.59 9.75 -9.69
CA GLN A 136 5.96 10.27 -9.66
C GLN A 136 6.87 9.69 -10.76
N GLY A 137 6.37 8.77 -11.60
CA GLY A 137 7.14 8.16 -12.69
C GLY A 137 7.82 6.83 -12.33
N ASP A 138 7.75 6.41 -11.07
CA ASP A 138 8.28 5.13 -10.56
C ASP A 138 7.24 4.01 -10.66
N GLY A 139 6.57 3.91 -11.81
CA GLY A 139 5.46 2.98 -12.03
C GLY A 139 5.84 1.52 -11.75
N LEU A 140 5.46 1.02 -10.58
CA LEU A 140 5.64 -0.39 -10.21
C LEU A 140 4.60 -1.27 -10.94
N PRO A 141 5.00 -2.44 -11.44
CA PRO A 141 4.04 -3.38 -12.01
C PRO A 141 3.07 -3.85 -10.92
N GLU A 142 1.80 -4.04 -11.28
CA GLU A 142 0.76 -4.47 -10.35
C GLU A 142 1.15 -5.78 -9.63
N THR A 143 1.81 -6.69 -10.33
CA THR A 143 2.33 -7.95 -9.78
C THR A 143 3.32 -7.74 -8.63
N TYR A 144 4.08 -6.64 -8.62
CA TYR A 144 4.97 -6.29 -7.51
C TYR A 144 4.16 -5.76 -6.33
N LEU A 145 3.17 -4.90 -6.56
CA LEU A 145 2.32 -4.35 -5.50
C LEU A 145 1.53 -5.45 -4.79
N VAL A 146 1.00 -6.41 -5.54
CA VAL A 146 0.31 -7.60 -5.00
C VAL A 146 1.23 -8.37 -4.06
N LYS A 147 2.45 -8.71 -4.53
CA LYS A 147 3.43 -9.45 -3.72
C LYS A 147 3.86 -8.67 -2.49
N GLN A 148 4.08 -7.36 -2.62
CA GLN A 148 4.46 -6.50 -1.51
C GLN A 148 3.34 -6.43 -0.48
N LEU A 149 2.07 -6.26 -0.90
CA LEU A 149 0.92 -6.24 0.00
C LEU A 149 0.80 -7.54 0.81
N MET A 150 1.07 -8.68 0.18
CA MET A 150 1.06 -9.99 0.86
C MET A 150 2.18 -10.13 1.90
N LEU A 151 3.34 -9.52 1.68
CA LEU A 151 4.48 -9.59 2.60
C LEU A 151 4.33 -8.65 3.81
N VAL A 152 3.64 -7.53 3.64
CA VAL A 152 3.50 -6.50 4.69
C VAL A 152 2.34 -6.76 5.65
N LEU A 153 1.57 -7.84 5.46
CA LEU A 153 0.45 -8.20 6.34
C LEU A 153 0.89 -8.36 7.81
N PRO A 154 0.00 -8.07 8.78
CA PRO A 154 0.38 -8.10 10.19
C PRO A 154 0.79 -9.48 10.70
N PRO A 155 1.69 -9.59 11.70
CA PRO A 155 2.16 -10.85 12.28
C PRO A 155 1.04 -11.81 12.74
N SER A 156 -0.07 -11.29 13.25
CA SER A 156 -1.22 -12.12 13.66
C SER A 156 -1.92 -12.84 12.50
N TRP A 157 -1.66 -12.44 11.25
CA TRP A 157 -2.27 -13.02 10.04
C TRP A 157 -1.48 -14.20 9.46
N TYR A 158 -0.33 -14.57 10.03
CA TYR A 158 0.59 -15.57 9.46
C TYR A 158 0.14 -17.03 9.59
N LYS A 159 -0.88 -17.36 10.40
CA LYS A 159 -1.10 -18.77 10.80
C LYS A 159 -1.99 -19.63 9.89
N GLU A 160 -2.89 -19.09 9.07
CA GLU A 160 -3.79 -19.92 8.22
C GLU A 160 -4.15 -19.32 6.83
N PRO A 161 -4.31 -17.99 6.65
CA PRO A 161 -4.68 -17.40 5.34
C PRO A 161 -3.53 -17.32 4.33
N VAL A 162 -2.30 -17.17 4.80
CA VAL A 162 -1.09 -17.03 3.95
C VAL A 162 -0.81 -18.31 3.15
N ASP A 163 -1.19 -19.47 3.67
CA ASP A 163 -1.03 -20.75 2.95
C ASP A 163 -2.12 -20.99 1.88
N LEU A 164 -3.27 -20.31 1.99
CA LEU A 164 -4.28 -20.27 0.91
C LEU A 164 -3.84 -19.32 -0.22
N LEU A 165 -3.22 -18.19 0.13
CA LEU A 165 -2.73 -17.18 -0.83
C LEU A 165 -1.48 -17.63 -1.59
N LYS A 166 -0.70 -18.59 -1.07
CA LYS A 166 0.50 -19.15 -1.74
C LYS A 166 0.17 -20.06 -2.93
N LYS A 167 -1.07 -20.55 -3.08
CA LYS A 167 -1.44 -21.54 -4.11
C LYS A 167 -1.85 -20.96 -5.46
N GLU A 168 -2.13 -19.66 -5.56
CA GLU A 168 -2.50 -19.00 -6.82
C GLU A 168 -1.38 -18.04 -7.25
N ARG A 169 -0.75 -18.34 -8.38
CA ARG A 169 0.48 -17.66 -8.80
C ARG A 169 0.29 -16.28 -9.42
N ASP A 170 -0.93 -15.86 -9.73
CA ASP A 170 -1.22 -14.54 -10.30
C ASP A 170 -2.60 -14.06 -9.81
N MET A 171 -2.63 -13.32 -8.70
CA MET A 171 -3.85 -12.65 -8.21
C MET A 171 -3.82 -11.17 -8.58
N SER A 172 -4.98 -10.59 -8.89
CA SER A 172 -5.14 -9.14 -9.03
C SER A 172 -5.14 -8.46 -7.66
N MET A 173 -4.88 -7.15 -7.61
CA MET A 173 -4.99 -6.38 -6.37
C MET A 173 -6.39 -6.50 -5.74
N ASP A 174 -7.44 -6.54 -6.57
CA ASP A 174 -8.83 -6.63 -6.10
C ASP A 174 -9.12 -7.98 -5.44
N GLU A 175 -8.59 -9.08 -5.97
CA GLU A 175 -8.76 -10.42 -5.40
C GLU A 175 -8.09 -10.51 -4.01
N VAL A 176 -6.87 -9.97 -3.89
CA VAL A 176 -6.17 -9.93 -2.59
C VAL A 176 -6.94 -9.07 -1.59
N CYS A 177 -7.41 -7.89 -1.99
CA CYS A 177 -8.22 -7.01 -1.14
C CYS A 177 -9.54 -7.67 -0.71
N TRP A 178 -10.22 -8.37 -1.62
CA TRP A 178 -11.45 -9.09 -1.30
C TRP A 178 -11.20 -10.18 -0.25
N ARG A 179 -10.12 -10.97 -0.39
CA ARG A 179 -9.75 -12.00 0.60
C ARG A 179 -9.40 -11.41 1.96
N ILE A 180 -8.66 -10.31 1.98
CA ILE A 180 -8.34 -9.60 3.24
C ILE A 180 -9.63 -9.15 3.94
N ARG A 181 -10.60 -8.60 3.20
CA ARG A 181 -11.91 -8.20 3.76
C ARG A 181 -12.67 -9.37 4.37
N GLN A 182 -12.72 -10.50 3.67
CA GLN A 182 -13.40 -11.71 4.17
C GLN A 182 -12.75 -12.23 5.45
N GLN A 183 -11.42 -12.26 5.49
CA GLN A 183 -10.70 -12.73 6.66
C GLN A 183 -10.83 -11.77 7.85
N GLU A 184 -10.80 -10.45 7.63
CA GLU A 184 -11.02 -9.49 8.71
C GLU A 184 -12.41 -9.64 9.32
N ALA A 185 -13.44 -9.83 8.49
CA ALA A 185 -14.79 -10.10 8.95
C ALA A 185 -14.85 -11.39 9.79
N PHE A 186 -14.18 -12.46 9.36
CA PHE A 186 -14.08 -13.70 10.13
C PHE A 186 -13.36 -13.50 11.47
N ASN A 187 -12.23 -12.79 11.48
CA ASN A 187 -11.46 -12.52 12.70
C ASN A 187 -12.26 -11.68 13.72
N ARG A 188 -13.11 -10.76 13.28
CA ARG A 188 -14.02 -10.01 14.17
C ARG A 188 -15.04 -10.94 14.83
N LEU A 189 -15.66 -11.84 14.06
CA LEU A 189 -16.63 -12.81 14.59
C LEU A 189 -16.01 -13.78 15.61
N VAL A 190 -14.76 -14.22 15.38
CA VAL A 190 -14.05 -15.11 16.33
C VAL A 190 -13.69 -14.38 17.63
N LYS A 191 -13.24 -13.12 17.55
CA LYS A 191 -12.93 -12.31 18.75
C LYS A 191 -14.17 -12.03 19.60
N GLU A 192 -15.35 -11.91 19.00
CA GLU A 192 -16.63 -11.75 19.70
C GLU A 192 -17.04 -13.04 20.44
N ASP A 193 -16.75 -14.23 19.90
CA ASP A 193 -17.05 -15.52 20.55
C ASP A 193 -16.09 -15.84 21.71
N GLU A 194 -14.83 -15.38 21.66
CA GLU A 194 -13.87 -15.53 22.77
C GLU A 194 -14.08 -14.54 23.92
N GLY A 195 -14.81 -13.44 23.69
CA GLY A 195 -15.17 -12.45 24.71
C GLY A 195 -16.40 -12.82 25.56
N VAL A 196 -17.10 -13.92 25.24
CA VAL A 196 -18.23 -14.41 26.04
C VAL A 196 -17.68 -15.27 27.18
N ASP A 197 -17.59 -14.65 28.36
CA ASP A 197 -17.24 -15.30 29.62
C ASP A 197 -18.18 -16.51 29.83
N LYS A 198 -17.64 -17.72 29.66
CA LYS A 198 -18.36 -18.98 29.90
C LYS A 198 -18.53 -19.18 31.39
N ARG A 199 -19.47 -18.45 31.99
CA ARG A 199 -20.02 -18.78 33.31
C ARG A 199 -21.49 -19.10 33.20
N ASP A 200 -21.73 -20.38 33.45
CA ASP A 200 -22.91 -20.98 34.07
C ASP A 200 -24.20 -21.14 33.24
N ASN A 201 -24.25 -22.34 32.64
CA ASN A 201 -25.27 -23.37 32.80
C ASN A 201 -26.68 -23.21 32.17
N ALA A 202 -27.01 -24.27 31.42
CA ALA A 202 -28.33 -24.88 31.22
C ALA A 202 -29.51 -23.98 30.81
N GLY A 203 -29.78 -23.94 29.50
CA GLY A 203 -31.15 -23.73 29.01
C GLY A 203 -31.25 -23.14 27.61
N CYS A 204 -31.95 -23.85 26.73
CA CYS A 204 -32.65 -23.34 25.53
C CYS A 204 -31.83 -22.96 24.28
N LYS A 205 -31.64 -23.99 23.44
CA LYS A 205 -31.95 -24.10 21.99
C LYS A 205 -31.93 -22.84 21.08
N ALA A 206 -31.20 -23.04 19.96
CA ALA A 206 -31.31 -22.43 18.63
C ALA A 206 -30.64 -21.05 18.49
N LEU A 207 -29.69 -20.81 17.58
CA LEU A 207 -29.70 -21.12 16.14
C LEU A 207 -28.27 -21.49 15.63
N SER A 208 -28.02 -22.78 15.42
CA SER A 208 -26.86 -23.27 14.67
C SER A 208 -27.20 -23.27 13.18
N LEU A 209 -26.74 -22.27 12.44
CA LEU A 209 -26.78 -22.28 10.98
C LEU A 209 -25.41 -22.67 10.39
N ARG A 210 -24.95 -23.91 10.62
CA ARG A 210 -23.98 -24.55 9.72
C ARG A 210 -23.83 -26.06 9.95
N LYS A 211 -24.43 -26.89 9.09
CA LYS A 211 -23.81 -28.14 8.60
C LYS A 211 -24.67 -28.82 7.53
N THR A 212 -24.44 -28.48 6.28
CA THR A 212 -24.58 -29.44 5.18
C THR A 212 -23.18 -29.95 4.88
N ILE A 213 -22.83 -31.11 5.43
CA ILE A 213 -21.84 -32.09 4.93
C ILE A 213 -21.89 -33.30 5.87
N GLY A 214 -22.34 -34.44 5.33
CA GLY A 214 -22.12 -35.81 5.84
C GLY A 214 -22.56 -36.13 7.27
N LYS A 215 -23.79 -36.64 7.46
CA LYS A 215 -24.16 -37.35 8.71
C LYS A 215 -23.28 -38.59 8.86
N LYS A 216 -22.20 -38.49 9.67
CA LYS A 216 -21.52 -39.67 10.22
C LYS A 216 -22.54 -40.47 11.04
N ARG A 217 -22.92 -41.65 10.55
CA ARG A 217 -23.76 -42.60 11.29
C ARG A 217 -22.98 -43.09 12.51
N LYS A 218 -23.62 -43.21 13.67
CA LYS A 218 -23.02 -43.81 14.87
C LYS A 218 -22.54 -45.23 14.53
N ALA A 219 -21.28 -45.54 14.85
CA ALA A 219 -20.72 -46.88 14.67
C ALA A 219 -21.60 -47.91 15.40
N GLY A 220 -21.98 -48.99 14.72
CA GLY A 220 -22.83 -50.06 15.28
C GLY A 220 -24.34 -49.87 15.13
N ALA A 221 -24.81 -48.88 14.37
CA ALA A 221 -26.22 -48.74 14.01
C ALA A 221 -26.61 -49.64 12.82
N CYS A 222 -27.77 -50.30 12.91
CA CYS A 222 -28.34 -51.13 11.85
C CYS A 222 -28.53 -50.33 10.54
N TYR A 223 -28.10 -50.91 9.42
CA TYR A 223 -28.20 -50.26 8.11
C TYR A 223 -29.64 -50.08 7.61
N ASN A 224 -30.59 -50.91 8.08
CA ASN A 224 -31.99 -50.87 7.70
C ASN A 224 -32.80 -49.86 8.55
N CYS A 225 -32.74 -49.98 9.88
CA CYS A 225 -33.61 -49.20 10.79
C CYS A 225 -32.88 -48.14 11.65
N GLY A 226 -31.55 -48.07 11.57
CA GLY A 226 -30.75 -47.09 12.32
C GLY A 226 -30.59 -47.34 13.83
N LYS A 227 -31.21 -48.39 14.40
CA LYS A 227 -31.05 -48.77 15.82
C LYS A 227 -29.75 -49.54 16.05
N SER A 228 -29.10 -49.32 17.19
CA SER A 228 -27.91 -50.07 17.62
C SER A 228 -28.28 -51.46 18.18
N GLY A 229 -27.31 -52.37 18.26
CA GLY A 229 -27.48 -53.70 18.85
C GLY A 229 -27.77 -54.84 17.83
N HIS A 230 -27.92 -54.52 16.55
CA HIS A 230 -27.97 -55.51 15.47
C HIS A 230 -27.52 -54.87 14.15
N ILE A 231 -27.11 -55.69 13.17
CA ILE A 231 -26.84 -55.23 11.79
C ILE A 231 -28.01 -55.59 10.87
N ALA A 232 -28.05 -55.05 9.65
CA ALA A 232 -29.20 -55.17 8.75
C ALA A 232 -29.68 -56.61 8.49
N ARG A 233 -28.77 -57.60 8.49
CA ARG A 233 -29.11 -59.01 8.29
C ARG A 233 -29.96 -59.63 9.42
N PHE A 234 -29.91 -59.04 10.62
CA PHE A 234 -30.65 -59.49 11.81
C PHE A 234 -31.75 -58.49 12.21
N CYS A 235 -32.14 -57.61 11.29
CA CYS A 235 -33.19 -56.64 11.55
C CYS A 235 -34.56 -57.30 11.51
N ARG A 236 -35.33 -57.19 12.60
CA ARG A 236 -36.74 -57.65 12.67
C ARG A 236 -37.70 -56.83 11.80
N GLN A 237 -37.26 -55.70 11.24
CA GLN A 237 -38.06 -54.92 10.30
C GLN A 237 -37.82 -55.43 8.88
N VAL A 238 -38.90 -55.85 8.20
CA VAL A 238 -38.87 -56.22 6.79
C VAL A 238 -38.41 -55.01 5.98
N LYS A 239 -37.49 -55.20 5.04
CA LYS A 239 -37.05 -54.12 4.13
C LYS A 239 -38.29 -53.58 3.39
N PRO A 240 -38.49 -52.27 3.27
CA PRO A 240 -39.41 -51.74 2.28
C PRO A 240 -38.90 -52.20 0.91
N THR A 241 -39.71 -52.93 0.16
CA THR A 241 -39.44 -53.27 -1.24
C THR A 241 -39.46 -51.97 -2.04
N THR A 242 -38.30 -51.37 -2.26
CA THR A 242 -38.14 -50.37 -3.31
C THR A 242 -38.23 -51.11 -4.64
N SER A 243 -39.36 -50.91 -5.32
CA SER A 243 -39.57 -51.25 -6.73
C SER A 243 -38.36 -50.84 -7.57
N SER A 244 -37.84 -51.79 -8.33
CA SER A 244 -36.78 -51.61 -9.32
C SER A 244 -37.12 -50.48 -10.31
N PRO A 245 -36.16 -49.65 -10.75
CA PRO A 245 -36.37 -48.82 -11.92
C PRO A 245 -36.35 -49.71 -13.17
N SER A 246 -37.42 -49.62 -13.94
CA SER A 246 -37.58 -50.20 -15.28
C SER A 246 -36.48 -49.73 -16.22
N PHE A 247 -35.77 -50.71 -16.80
CA PHE A 247 -34.87 -50.58 -17.93
C PHE A 247 -35.71 -50.30 -19.19
N GLN A 248 -35.55 -49.13 -19.81
CA GLN A 248 -36.02 -48.88 -21.17
C GLN A 248 -34.82 -48.68 -22.08
N SER A 249 -34.65 -49.64 -22.99
CA SER A 249 -33.76 -49.60 -24.13
C SER A 249 -34.47 -48.96 -25.32
N SER A 250 -33.88 -47.94 -25.92
CA SER A 250 -34.08 -47.60 -27.33
C SER A 250 -32.77 -47.02 -27.85
N GLY A 251 -32.12 -47.79 -28.72
CA GLY A 251 -30.88 -47.40 -29.38
C GLY A 251 -31.13 -46.64 -30.67
N THR A 252 -30.11 -45.93 -31.11
CA THR A 252 -29.82 -45.68 -32.53
C THR A 252 -28.30 -45.75 -32.73
N ALA A 253 -27.92 -46.35 -33.85
CA ALA A 253 -26.57 -46.68 -34.27
C ALA A 253 -26.02 -45.66 -35.29
N GLY A 254 -24.70 -45.69 -35.49
CA GLY A 254 -23.99 -45.14 -36.66
C GLY A 254 -23.56 -43.66 -36.50
N ASP A 255 -22.38 -43.22 -36.90
CA ASP A 255 -21.43 -43.80 -37.84
C ASP A 255 -20.03 -43.17 -37.70
N TYR A 256 -19.01 -43.97 -38.02
CA TYR A 256 -17.65 -43.51 -38.32
C TYR A 256 -17.60 -42.93 -39.73
N SER A 257 -16.74 -41.95 -39.98
CA SER A 257 -16.08 -41.80 -41.28
C SER A 257 -14.69 -41.19 -41.13
N TYR A 258 -13.82 -41.71 -41.99
CA TYR A 258 -12.37 -41.59 -42.10
C TYR A 258 -11.84 -40.15 -42.25
#